data_AF-A0A1Q3VUG8-F1
#
_entry.id   AF-A0A1Q3VUG8-F1
#
_cell.length_a   1.000
_cell.length_b   1.000
_cell.length_c   1.000
_cell.angle_alpha   90.00
_cell.angle_beta   90.00
_cell.angle_gamma   90.00
#
_symmetry.space_group_name_H-M   'P 1'
#
loop_
_entity.id
_entity.type
_entity.pdbx_description
1 polymer ?
#
loop_
_entity_poly.entity_id
_entity_poly.type
_entity_poly.pdbx_seq_one_letter_code
_entity_poly.pdbx_strand_id
1 'polypeptide(L)' 'MVVAKRLLKRAFDRNLVKRLGREHFRLLRQRLPARDLVLRLAVKPKPLDRRALAEEIRGLLGKMISPER' A
#
# COMPACT_ATOMS: atom_id res chain seq x y z
N MET A 1 8.41 2.43 -3.36
CA MET A 1 6.97 2.43 -3.71
C MET A 1 6.79 2.96 -5.12
N VAL A 2 6.04 2.24 -5.95
CA VAL A 2 5.84 2.56 -7.37
C VAL A 2 4.39 3.04 -7.57
N VAL A 3 4.22 4.33 -7.89
CA VAL A 3 2.90 4.93 -8.15
C VAL A 3 2.98 5.76 -9.43
N ALA A 4 2.44 5.22 -10.53
CA ALA A 4 2.53 5.84 -11.84
C ALA A 4 1.58 7.04 -11.99
N LYS A 5 2.08 8.14 -12.58
CA LYS A 5 1.27 9.35 -12.90
C LYS A 5 0.06 9.05 -13.79
N ARG A 6 0.13 7.99 -14.63
CA ARG A 6 -1.00 7.57 -15.48
C ARG A 6 -2.20 7.06 -14.69
N LEU A 7 -1.96 6.46 -13.52
CA LEU A 7 -3.01 5.87 -12.66
C LEU A 7 -3.59 6.90 -11.70
N LEU A 8 -2.77 7.81 -11.17
CA LEU A 8 -3.20 8.91 -10.32
C LEU A 8 -2.56 10.22 -10.79
N LYS A 9 -3.39 11.10 -11.38
CA LYS A 9 -2.92 12.36 -11.97
C LYS A 9 -2.55 13.38 -10.90
N ARG A 10 -3.39 13.51 -9.85
CA ARG A 10 -3.19 14.46 -8.76
C ARG A 10 -1.99 14.04 -7.90
N ALA A 11 -1.13 15.00 -7.57
CA ALA A 11 0.03 14.74 -6.71
C ALA A 11 -0.41 14.39 -5.28
N PHE A 12 -1.45 15.05 -4.79
CA PHE A 12 -2.05 14.77 -3.48
C PHE A 12 -2.47 13.30 -3.33
N ASP A 13 -3.23 12.77 -4.29
CA ASP A 13 -3.69 11.37 -4.29
C ASP A 13 -2.51 10.38 -4.28
N ARG A 14 -1.49 10.62 -5.11
CA ARG A 14 -0.27 9.80 -5.12
C ARG A 14 0.44 9.83 -3.77
N ASN A 15 0.50 11.00 -3.15
CA ASN A 15 1.14 11.18 -1.85
C ASN A 15 0.33 10.52 -0.73
N LEU A 16 -0.99 10.50 -0.83
CA LEU A 16 -1.87 9.76 0.08
C LEU A 16 -1.57 8.25 0.01
N VAL A 17 -1.52 7.66 -1.19
CA VAL A 17 -1.14 6.24 -1.36
C VAL A 17 0.22 5.96 -0.74
N LYS A 18 1.21 6.81 -1.04
CA LYS A 18 2.57 6.67 -0.50
C LYS A 18 2.60 6.79 1.03
N ARG A 19 1.79 7.69 1.60
CA ARG A 19 1.71 7.93 3.05
C ARG A 19 1.13 6.70 3.74
N LEU A 20 -0.05 6.23 3.31
CA LEU A 20 -0.71 5.07 3.88
C LEU A 20 0.16 3.81 3.79
N GLY A 21 0.81 3.58 2.65
CA GLY A 21 1.70 2.42 2.51
C GLY A 21 2.89 2.45 3.46
N ARG A 22 3.55 3.60 3.63
CA ARG A 22 4.67 3.74 4.58
C ARG A 22 4.21 3.64 6.04
N GLU A 23 3.06 4.20 6.35
CA GLU A 23 2.49 4.18 7.70
C GLU A 23 2.18 2.75 8.13
N HIS A 24 1.42 2.01 7.32
CA HIS A 24 1.09 0.61 7.64
C HIS A 24 2.31 -0.31 7.61
N PHE A 25 3.27 -0.10 6.70
CA PHE A 25 4.54 -0.83 6.74
C PHE A 25 5.30 -0.59 8.04
N ARG A 26 5.36 0.67 8.52
CA ARG A 26 6.04 1.01 9.78
C ARG A 26 5.35 0.36 10.98
N LEU A 27 4.02 0.42 11.04
CA LEU A 27 3.23 -0.18 12.12
C LEU A 27 3.39 -1.71 12.17
N LEU A 28 3.47 -2.36 11.01
CA LEU A 28 3.59 -3.81 10.92
C LEU A 28 5.04 -4.31 10.82
N ARG A 29 6.04 -3.41 10.85
CA ARG A 29 7.45 -3.73 10.56
C ARG A 29 8.01 -4.85 11.42
N GLN A 30 7.64 -4.90 12.70
CA GLN A 30 8.10 -5.93 13.65
C GLN A 30 7.57 -7.33 13.31
N ARG A 31 6.43 -7.42 12.63
CA ARG A 31 5.78 -8.69 12.27
C ARG A 31 6.12 -9.13 10.85
N LEU A 32 6.60 -8.22 10.01
CA LEU A 32 6.95 -8.51 8.63
C LEU A 32 8.30 -9.24 8.55
N PRO A 33 8.45 -10.21 7.63
CA PRO A 33 9.73 -10.87 7.41
C PRO A 33 10.79 -9.88 6.92
N ALA A 34 12.06 -10.16 7.21
CA ALA A 34 13.19 -9.37 6.73
C ALA A 34 13.43 -9.62 5.23
N ARG A 35 12.60 -9.00 4.38
CA ARG A 35 12.64 -9.10 2.92
C ARG A 35 12.42 -7.74 2.28
N ASP A 36 12.92 -7.58 1.07
CA ASP A 36 12.64 -6.40 0.26
C ASP A 36 11.21 -6.47 -0.31
N LEU A 37 10.37 -5.50 0.05
CA LEU A 37 8.98 -5.41 -0.39
C LEU A 37 8.78 -4.17 -1.27
N VAL A 38 8.25 -4.38 -2.48
CA VAL A 38 7.91 -3.28 -3.40
C VAL A 38 6.40 -3.12 -3.49
N LEU A 39 5.85 -2.08 -2.83
CA LEU A 39 4.44 -1.72 -3.02
C LEU A 39 4.24 -0.96 -4.33
N ARG A 40 3.40 -1.49 -5.21
CA ARG A 40 3.06 -0.91 -6.52
C ARG A 40 1.55 -0.68 -6.63
N LEU A 41 1.14 0.51 -7.08
CA LEU A 41 -0.23 0.74 -7.53
C LEU A 41 -0.41 0.06 -8.90
N ALA A 42 -1.14 -1.05 -8.94
CA ALA A 42 -1.25 -1.89 -10.12
C ALA A 42 -2.31 -1.39 -11.13
N VAL A 43 -3.45 -0.90 -10.62
CA VAL A 43 -4.60 -0.47 -11.43
C VAL A 43 -5.02 0.95 -11.09
N LYS A 44 -5.78 1.58 -11.99
CA LYS A 44 -6.38 2.89 -11.72
C LYS A 44 -7.51 2.68 -10.71
N PRO A 45 -7.44 3.29 -9.51
CA PRO A 45 -8.50 3.11 -8.54
C PRO A 45 -9.79 3.77 -9.05
N LYS A 46 -10.94 3.25 -8.58
CA LYS A 46 -12.23 3.97 -8.56
C LYS A 46 -12.09 5.23 -7.66
N PRO A 47 -13.14 5.99 -7.28
CA PRO A 47 -12.96 7.10 -6.35
C PRO A 47 -12.09 6.67 -5.15
N LEU A 48 -11.05 7.45 -4.88
CA LEU A 48 -10.00 7.07 -3.95
C LEU A 48 -10.54 7.14 -2.52
N ASP A 49 -11.02 6.01 -2.02
CA ASP A 49 -11.44 5.88 -0.63
C ASP A 49 -10.21 5.56 0.24
N ARG A 50 -9.90 6.48 1.16
CA ARG A 50 -8.80 6.34 2.12
C ARG A 50 -8.93 5.08 2.97
N ARG A 51 -10.15 4.74 3.43
CA ARG A 51 -10.39 3.57 4.27
C ARG A 51 -10.18 2.30 3.46
N ALA A 52 -10.83 2.19 2.30
CA ALA A 52 -10.67 1.02 1.43
C ALA A 52 -9.20 0.76 1.05
N LEU A 53 -8.44 1.82 0.74
CA LEU A 53 -7.03 1.70 0.42
C LEU A 53 -6.17 1.26 1.63
N ALA A 54 -6.47 1.77 2.83
CA ALA A 54 -5.78 1.35 4.05
C ALA A 54 -6.04 -0.13 4.37
N GLU A 55 -7.29 -0.57 4.19
CA GLU A 55 -7.69 -1.97 4.34
C GLU A 55 -6.96 -2.88 3.33
N GLU A 56 -6.91 -2.48 2.06
CA GLU A 56 -6.20 -3.23 1.01
C GLU A 56 -4.70 -3.36 1.32
N ILE A 57 -4.04 -2.26 1.71
CA ILE A 57 -2.62 -2.26 2.09
C ILE A 57 -2.39 -3.18 3.29
N ARG A 58 -3.25 -3.12 4.31
CA ARG A 58 -3.14 -3.99 5.49
C ARG A 58 -3.34 -5.45 5.12
N GLY A 59 -4.29 -5.75 4.23
CA GLY A 59 -4.53 -7.09 3.72
C GLY A 59 -3.30 -7.65 3.00
N LEU A 60 -2.69 -6.87 2.10
CA LEU A 60 -1.47 -7.26 1.39
C LEU A 60 -0.28 -7.52 2.34
N LEU A 61 -0.07 -6.63 3.31
CA LEU A 61 0.99 -6.82 4.31
C LEU A 61 0.70 -8.00 5.25
N GLY A 62 -0.58 -8.23 5.58
CA GLY A 62 -1.02 -9.37 6.39
C GLY A 62 -0.67 -10.71 5.75
N LYS A 63 -0.83 -10.84 4.43
CA LYS A 63 -0.39 -12.03 3.67
C LYS A 63 1.11 -12.27 3.74
N MET A 64 1.91 -11.22 3.93
CA MET A 64 3.36 -11.37 4.10
C MET A 64 3.74 -11.82 5.52
N ILE A 65 2.91 -11.54 6.53
CA ILE A 65 3.13 -11.94 7.92
C ILE A 65 2.81 -13.42 8.12
N SER A 66 1.73 -13.90 7.49
CA SER A 66 1.37 -15.32 7.46
C SER A 66 1.13 -15.75 6.02
N PRO A 67 2.15 -16.29 5.34
CA PRO A 67 2.04 -16.70 3.94
C PRO A 67 1.17 -17.95 3.73
N GLU A 68 0.66 -18.57 4.81
CA GLU A 68 -0.08 -19.84 4.79
C GLU A 68 -1.61 -19.66 4.85
N ARG A 69 -2.15 -18.50 4.44
CA ARG A 69 -3.59 -18.23 4.34
C ARG A 69 -4.04 -17.86 2.93
#